data_AF-A0A9E1FNA6-F1
#
_entry.id   AF-A0A9E1FNA6-F1
#
_cell.length_a   1.000
_cell.length_b   1.000
_cell.length_c   1.000
_cell.angle_alpha   90.00
_cell.angle_beta   90.00
_cell.angle_gamma   90.00
#
_symmetry.space_group_name_H-M   'P 1'
#
loop_
_entity.id
_entity.type
_entity.pdbx_description
1 polymer ?
#
loop_
_entity_poly.entity_id
_entity_poly.type
_entity_poly.pdbx_seq_one_letter_code
_entity_poly.pdbx_strand_id
1 'polypeptide(L)'
;MKNFDWLQAFAMEQQEQPEPGVSADAAPQDEQERAEAFRALIQGPYKKDYDRQVQMIVRERLKNCARSEQVLKSLGPALEKTFGVDAAQLTPEQAERLAACAPEGKVPVTKEQREKAMRQGYEALREQFAAVREAYPGAQLHEELESPVFMRLVMRGVDARSAYELTHLRELRAGAMAYGARRAREELTVAMQAGYLRPRESGMAPAAGGAFAESPEHWSRQTREELKARARRGETVRL
;
A
#
# COMPACT_ATOMS: atom_id res chain seq x y z
N MET A 1 6.11 14.09 -8.08
CA MET A 1 5.37 13.74 -6.86
C MET A 1 6.38 13.16 -5.90
N LYS A 2 6.57 13.81 -4.74
CA LYS A 2 7.62 13.46 -3.77
C LYS A 2 7.15 12.21 -3.02
N ASN A 3 8.00 11.19 -2.97
CA ASN A 3 7.71 9.96 -2.23
C ASN A 3 7.63 10.30 -0.74
N PHE A 4 6.50 9.95 -0.12
CA PHE A 4 6.28 10.08 1.31
C PHE A 4 7.11 8.99 1.99
N ASP A 5 8.13 9.39 2.73
CA ASP A 5 9.10 8.49 3.33
C ASP A 5 8.59 8.00 4.69
N TRP A 6 7.99 6.81 4.67
CA TRP A 6 7.40 6.16 5.85
C TRP A 6 8.44 5.87 6.96
N LEU A 7 9.73 5.83 6.62
CA LEU A 7 10.81 5.63 7.58
C LEU A 7 11.11 6.90 8.40
N GLN A 8 10.81 8.09 7.85
CA GLN A 8 10.99 9.35 8.56
C GLN A 8 9.85 9.62 9.56
N ALA A 9 8.61 9.21 9.22
CA ALA A 9 7.46 9.35 10.10
C ALA A 9 7.58 8.45 11.35
N PHE A 10 8.08 7.22 11.20
CA PHE A 10 8.25 6.28 12.31
C PHE A 10 9.42 6.65 13.24
N ALA A 11 10.47 7.30 12.72
CA ALA A 11 11.59 7.78 13.51
C ALA A 11 11.23 9.03 14.36
N MET A 12 10.26 9.83 13.92
CA MET A 12 9.75 10.96 14.69
C MET A 12 8.80 10.55 15.83
N GLU A 13 8.12 9.41 15.70
CA GLU A 13 7.14 8.92 16.69
C GLU A 13 7.78 8.17 17.88
N GLN A 14 9.10 7.95 17.86
CA GLN A 14 9.89 7.44 18.99
C GLN A 14 10.59 8.55 19.79
N GLN A 15 10.36 9.83 19.47
CA GLN A 15 10.77 10.93 20.33
C GLN A 15 9.63 11.27 21.30
N GLU A 16 9.37 10.33 22.22
CA GLU A 16 8.69 10.64 23.47
C GLU A 16 9.49 11.76 24.15
N GLN A 17 8.83 12.91 24.36
CA GLN A 17 9.39 13.98 25.17
C GLN A 17 9.70 13.42 26.56
N PRO A 18 10.91 13.66 27.11
CA PRO A 18 11.21 13.24 28.47
C PRO A 18 10.30 14.00 29.44
N GLU A 19 9.45 13.26 30.16
CA GLU A 19 8.74 13.76 31.34
C GLU A 19 9.73 14.42 32.32
N PRO A 20 9.43 15.64 32.83
CA PRO A 20 10.36 16.39 33.66
C PRO A 20 10.28 15.83 35.09
N GLY A 21 11.17 14.90 35.46
CA GLY A 21 11.14 14.43 36.85
C GLY A 21 12.05 13.29 37.29
N VAL A 22 12.81 12.64 36.42
CA VAL A 22 13.82 11.65 36.85
C VAL A 22 15.17 12.06 36.28
N SER A 23 16.04 12.53 37.17
CA SER A 23 17.43 12.89 36.87
C SER A 23 18.13 11.70 36.21
N ALA A 24 18.44 11.82 34.92
CA ALA A 24 19.26 10.89 34.15
C ALA A 24 20.75 11.20 34.37
N ASP A 25 21.19 11.24 35.63
CA ASP A 25 22.58 11.56 35.99
C ASP A 25 23.18 10.42 36.81
N ALA A 26 23.32 9.24 36.17
CA ALA A 26 24.13 8.11 36.64
C ALA A 26 24.26 6.98 35.59
N ALA A 27 24.27 7.28 34.29
CA ALA A 27 24.60 6.26 33.28
C ALA A 27 26.07 6.41 32.89
N PRO A 28 26.94 5.42 33.17
CA PRO A 28 28.36 5.50 32.80
C PRO A 28 28.50 5.66 31.29
N GLN A 29 29.30 6.66 30.87
CA GLN A 29 29.55 6.98 29.46
C GLN A 29 30.51 5.96 28.80
N ASP A 30 31.26 5.21 29.62
CA ASP A 30 32.20 4.19 29.17
C ASP A 30 31.56 2.79 29.12
N GLU A 31 31.82 2.02 28.06
CA GLU A 31 31.28 0.66 27.89
C GLU A 31 31.75 -0.30 28.99
N GLN A 32 32.96 -0.08 29.52
CA GLN A 32 33.51 -0.91 30.60
C GLN A 32 32.79 -0.64 31.92
N GLU A 33 32.59 0.64 32.27
CA GLU A 33 31.86 1.03 33.47
C GLU A 33 30.38 0.60 33.41
N ARG A 34 29.75 0.66 32.23
CA ARG A 34 28.40 0.11 32.00
C ARG A 34 28.35 -1.41 32.18
N ALA A 35 29.35 -2.13 31.67
CA ALA A 35 29.42 -3.58 31.82
C ALA A 35 29.64 -3.98 33.30
N GLU A 36 30.42 -3.22 34.05
CA GLU A 36 30.64 -3.41 35.48
C GLU A 36 29.40 -3.08 36.30
N ALA A 37 28.73 -1.96 36.03
CA ALA A 37 27.45 -1.59 36.63
C ALA A 37 26.36 -2.65 36.37
N PHE A 38 26.30 -3.16 35.13
CA PHE A 38 25.39 -4.26 34.76
C PHE A 38 25.73 -5.58 35.47
N ARG A 39 27.02 -5.94 35.57
CA ARG A 39 27.45 -7.12 36.32
C ARG A 39 27.10 -6.98 37.80
N ALA A 40 27.30 -5.81 38.40
CA ALA A 40 26.94 -5.57 39.80
C ALA A 40 25.42 -5.74 40.01
N LEU A 41 24.60 -5.25 39.06
CA LEU A 41 23.16 -5.40 39.09
C LEU A 41 22.71 -6.87 38.98
N ILE A 42 23.30 -7.62 38.06
CA ILE A 42 22.98 -9.04 37.84
C ILE A 42 23.51 -9.92 38.96
N GLN A 43 24.69 -9.64 39.53
CA GLN A 43 25.27 -10.48 40.57
C GLN A 43 24.67 -10.19 41.96
N GLY A 44 24.06 -9.02 42.14
CA GLY A 44 23.38 -8.60 43.35
C GLY A 44 21.95 -9.17 43.46
N PRO A 45 20.96 -8.37 43.90
CA PRO A 45 19.63 -8.88 44.26
C PRO A 45 18.86 -9.52 43.10
N TYR A 46 19.16 -9.15 41.85
CA TYR A 46 18.44 -9.60 40.66
C TYR A 46 19.02 -10.88 40.03
N LYS A 47 20.05 -11.49 40.62
CA LYS A 47 20.67 -12.70 40.08
C LYS A 47 19.69 -13.82 39.81
N LYS A 48 18.78 -14.07 40.76
CA LYS A 48 17.78 -15.15 40.64
C LYS A 48 16.81 -14.89 39.48
N ASP A 49 16.36 -13.65 39.31
CA ASP A 49 15.43 -13.28 38.24
C ASP A 49 16.12 -13.26 36.87
N TYR A 50 17.38 -12.80 36.82
CA TYR A 50 18.22 -12.87 35.64
C TYR A 50 18.49 -14.32 35.22
N ASP A 51 18.93 -15.18 36.14
CA ASP A 51 19.17 -16.60 35.88
C ASP A 51 17.90 -17.30 35.38
N ARG A 52 16.74 -16.97 35.97
CA ARG A 52 15.44 -17.47 35.51
C ARG A 52 15.12 -17.01 34.09
N GLN A 53 15.30 -15.73 33.78
CA GLN A 53 15.05 -15.20 32.43
C GLN A 53 16.00 -15.79 31.39
N VAL A 54 17.30 -15.90 31.71
CA VAL A 54 18.29 -16.54 30.84
C VAL A 54 17.91 -18.00 30.60
N GLN A 55 17.53 -18.75 31.64
CA GLN A 55 17.08 -20.13 31.48
C GLN A 55 15.83 -20.23 30.60
N MET A 56 14.86 -19.32 30.74
CA MET A 56 13.70 -19.29 29.85
C MET A 56 14.11 -19.00 28.40
N ILE A 57 14.95 -17.99 28.17
CA ILE A 57 15.43 -17.62 26.83
C ILE A 57 16.21 -18.78 26.19
N VAL A 58 17.11 -19.43 26.93
CA VAL A 58 17.87 -20.58 26.44
C VAL A 58 16.94 -21.74 26.12
N ARG A 59 15.99 -22.06 27.00
CA ARG A 59 15.04 -23.16 26.80
C ARG A 59 14.13 -22.89 25.60
N GLU A 60 13.70 -21.64 25.39
CA GLU A 60 12.87 -21.24 24.26
C GLU A 60 13.66 -21.26 22.94
N ARG A 61 14.90 -20.74 22.94
CA ARG A 61 15.79 -20.80 21.78
C ARG A 61 16.13 -22.24 21.40
N LEU A 62 16.37 -23.11 22.37
CA LEU A 62 16.62 -24.54 22.10
C LEU A 62 15.39 -25.24 21.52
N LYS A 63 14.18 -24.95 22.04
CA LYS A 63 12.93 -25.47 21.46
C LYS A 63 12.71 -24.98 20.04
N ASN A 64 12.95 -23.70 19.76
CA ASN A 64 12.81 -23.14 18.42
C ASN A 64 13.85 -23.74 17.46
N CYS A 65 15.09 -23.95 17.93
CA CYS A 65 16.11 -24.67 17.16
C CYS A 65 15.67 -26.11 16.84
N ALA A 66 15.23 -26.87 17.85
CA ALA A 66 14.73 -28.23 17.66
C ALA A 66 13.52 -28.30 16.72
N ARG A 67 12.61 -27.34 16.82
CA ARG A 67 11.46 -27.19 15.91
C ARG A 67 11.93 -26.93 14.48
N SER A 68 12.87 -26.00 14.28
CA SER A 68 13.41 -25.67 12.97
C SER A 68 14.15 -26.85 12.33
N GLU A 69 14.91 -27.61 13.13
CA GLU A 69 15.58 -28.84 12.71
C GLU A 69 14.57 -29.90 12.27
N GLN A 70 13.50 -30.10 13.04
CA GLN A 70 12.45 -31.07 12.70
C GLN A 70 11.70 -30.72 11.41
N VAL A 71 11.53 -29.43 11.11
CA VAL A 71 10.98 -28.94 9.84
C VAL A 71 11.94 -29.23 8.69
N LEU A 72 13.23 -28.94 8.84
CA LEU A 72 14.23 -29.25 7.81
C LEU A 72 14.34 -30.76 7.55
N LYS A 73 14.23 -31.58 8.60
CA LYS A 73 14.27 -33.04 8.51
C LYS A 73 13.06 -33.61 7.78
N SER A 74 11.87 -33.02 7.95
CA SER A 74 10.66 -33.46 7.24
C SER A 74 10.57 -32.94 5.81
N LEU A 75 11.05 -31.71 5.57
CA LEU A 75 10.98 -31.08 4.25
C LEU A 75 12.20 -31.39 3.35
N GLY A 76 13.33 -31.82 3.93
CA GLY A 76 14.59 -32.03 3.23
C GLY A 76 14.49 -32.97 2.02
N PRO A 77 13.92 -34.18 2.15
CA PRO A 77 13.77 -35.11 1.02
C PRO A 77 12.90 -34.54 -0.11
N ALA A 78 11.91 -33.71 0.22
CA ALA A 78 11.06 -33.07 -0.78
C ALA A 78 11.80 -31.91 -1.47
N LEU A 79 12.52 -31.07 -0.72
CA LEU A 79 13.30 -29.96 -1.24
C LEU A 79 14.45 -30.41 -2.14
N GLU A 80 15.19 -31.44 -1.73
CA GLU A 80 16.28 -32.02 -2.51
C GLU A 80 15.76 -32.62 -3.83
N LYS A 81 14.66 -33.38 -3.76
CA LYS A 81 14.07 -34.02 -4.95
C LYS A 81 13.42 -33.05 -5.93
N THR A 82 12.81 -31.97 -5.44
CA THR A 82 12.02 -31.04 -6.28
C THR A 82 12.81 -29.83 -6.75
N PHE A 83 13.79 -29.37 -5.97
CA PHE A 83 14.54 -28.16 -6.25
C PHE A 83 16.06 -28.36 -6.23
N GLY A 84 16.56 -29.55 -5.89
CA GLY A 84 18.01 -29.81 -5.80
C GLY A 84 18.70 -29.06 -4.66
N VAL A 85 17.93 -28.57 -3.67
CA VAL A 85 18.45 -27.80 -2.55
C VAL A 85 18.74 -28.75 -1.38
N ASP A 86 19.99 -28.75 -0.92
CA ASP A 86 20.39 -29.49 0.28
C ASP A 86 19.84 -28.77 1.53
N ALA A 87 19.06 -29.51 2.32
CA ALA A 87 18.45 -29.01 3.55
C ALA A 87 19.49 -28.56 4.59
N ALA A 88 20.73 -29.07 4.50
CA ALA A 88 21.83 -28.66 5.37
C ALA A 88 22.34 -27.23 5.11
N GLN A 89 22.01 -26.64 3.96
CA GLN A 89 22.42 -25.27 3.59
C GLN A 89 21.41 -24.20 4.02
N LEU A 90 20.25 -24.59 4.56
CA LEU A 90 19.20 -23.67 4.98
C LEU A 90 19.45 -23.17 6.41
N THR A 91 19.36 -21.86 6.59
CA THR A 91 19.42 -21.23 7.93
C THR A 91 18.14 -21.51 8.73
N PRO A 92 18.20 -21.51 10.07
CA PRO A 92 17.03 -21.73 10.92
C PRO A 92 15.89 -20.73 10.67
N GLU A 93 16.20 -19.47 10.33
CA GLU A 93 15.20 -18.47 9.95
C GLU A 93 14.50 -18.82 8.61
N GLN A 94 15.25 -19.34 7.65
CA GLN A 94 14.66 -19.80 6.38
C GLN A 94 13.78 -21.04 6.58
N ALA A 95 14.17 -21.94 7.48
CA ALA A 95 13.37 -23.10 7.88
C ALA A 95 12.05 -22.69 8.54
N GLU A 96 12.07 -21.68 9.43
CA GLU A 96 10.89 -21.16 10.09
C GLU A 96 9.95 -20.45 9.11
N ARG A 97 10.50 -19.73 8.13
CA ARG A 97 9.72 -19.15 7.02
C ARG A 97 9.08 -20.20 6.11
N LEU A 98 9.77 -21.31 5.86
CA LEU A 98 9.21 -22.46 5.14
C LEU A 98 8.09 -23.13 5.94
N ALA A 99 8.25 -23.26 7.27
CA ALA A 99 7.21 -23.75 8.17
C ALA A 99 5.97 -22.84 8.19
N ALA A 100 6.15 -21.52 8.17
CA ALA A 100 5.07 -20.55 8.12
C ALA A 100 4.31 -20.58 6.78
N CYS A 101 5.00 -20.86 5.67
CA CYS A 101 4.37 -21.03 4.36
C CYS A 101 3.63 -22.38 4.20
N ALA A 102 3.90 -23.36 5.07
CA ALA A 102 3.26 -24.68 5.04
C ALA A 102 2.99 -25.21 6.47
N PRO A 103 2.00 -24.64 7.20
CA PRO A 103 1.75 -24.98 8.61
C PRO A 103 1.35 -26.44 8.84
N GLU A 104 0.84 -27.11 7.80
CA GLU A 104 0.42 -28.52 7.82
C GLU A 104 1.51 -29.50 7.40
N GLY A 105 2.70 -29.04 6.97
CA GLY A 105 3.76 -29.92 6.43
C GLY A 105 3.37 -30.72 5.18
N LYS A 106 2.14 -30.55 4.66
CA LYS A 106 1.66 -31.17 3.43
C LYS A 106 2.08 -30.31 2.24
N VAL A 107 3.39 -30.30 1.97
CA VAL A 107 3.80 -30.18 0.58
C VAL A 107 3.21 -31.42 -0.09
N PRO A 108 2.40 -31.33 -1.17
CA PRO A 108 1.85 -32.50 -1.83
C PRO A 108 3.01 -33.46 -2.15
N VAL A 109 3.06 -34.58 -1.42
CA VAL A 109 4.23 -35.47 -1.35
C VAL A 109 4.39 -36.22 -2.67
N THR A 110 3.31 -36.32 -3.44
CA THR A 110 3.30 -36.92 -4.77
C THR A 110 2.88 -35.91 -5.83
N LYS A 111 3.45 -36.08 -7.04
CA LYS A 111 3.11 -35.30 -8.24
C LYS A 111 1.59 -35.24 -8.47
N GLU A 112 0.90 -36.36 -8.26
CA GLU A 112 -0.56 -36.46 -8.41
C GLU A 112 -1.35 -35.61 -7.41
N GLN A 113 -0.93 -35.53 -6.15
CA GLN A 113 -1.62 -34.68 -5.16
C GLN A 113 -1.45 -33.20 -5.50
N ARG A 114 -0.27 -32.82 -6.01
CA ARG A 114 0.00 -31.45 -6.45
C ARG A 114 -0.84 -31.09 -7.66
N GLU A 115 -0.92 -31.99 -8.64
CA GLU A 115 -1.78 -31.81 -9.81
C GLU A 115 -3.25 -31.72 -9.43
N LYS A 116 -3.73 -32.54 -8.48
CA LYS A 116 -5.11 -32.45 -7.98
C LYS A 116 -5.40 -31.12 -7.28
N ALA A 117 -4.50 -30.67 -6.40
CA ALA A 117 -4.66 -29.38 -5.72
C ALA A 117 -4.63 -28.20 -6.71
N MET A 118 -3.74 -28.24 -7.71
CA MET A 118 -3.68 -27.24 -8.77
C MET A 118 -4.94 -27.24 -9.64
N ARG A 119 -5.49 -28.43 -9.97
CA ARG A 119 -6.76 -28.55 -10.71
C ARG A 119 -7.93 -27.96 -9.92
N GLN A 120 -8.04 -28.27 -8.63
CA GLN A 120 -9.08 -27.72 -7.77
C GLN A 120 -8.95 -26.19 -7.62
N GLY A 121 -7.72 -25.68 -7.44
CA GLY A 121 -7.48 -24.24 -7.39
C GLY A 121 -7.83 -23.54 -8.70
N TYR A 122 -7.53 -24.17 -9.84
CA TYR A 122 -7.89 -23.67 -11.17
C TYR A 122 -9.41 -23.68 -11.40
N GLU A 123 -10.12 -24.72 -10.98
CA GLU A 123 -11.58 -24.80 -11.08
C GLU A 123 -12.25 -23.70 -10.25
N ALA A 124 -11.82 -23.52 -9.00
CA ALA A 124 -12.31 -22.44 -8.15
C ALA A 124 -12.01 -21.05 -8.74
N LEU A 125 -10.80 -20.85 -9.27
CA LEU A 125 -10.44 -19.61 -9.96
C LEU A 125 -11.32 -19.36 -11.18
N ARG A 126 -11.60 -20.40 -11.97
CA ARG A 126 -12.45 -20.31 -13.16
C ARG A 126 -13.89 -19.93 -12.82
N GLU A 127 -14.44 -20.47 -11.73
CA GLU A 127 -15.76 -20.08 -11.25
C GLU A 127 -15.79 -18.62 -10.78
N GLN A 128 -14.80 -18.18 -10.00
CA GLN A 128 -14.69 -16.79 -9.57
C GLN A 128 -14.54 -15.83 -10.76
N PHE A 129 -13.79 -16.23 -11.79
CA PHE A 129 -13.59 -15.42 -12.98
C PHE A 129 -14.87 -15.26 -13.81
N ALA A 130 -15.87 -16.13 -13.67
CA ALA A 130 -17.17 -15.93 -14.31
C ALA A 130 -17.83 -14.61 -13.87
N ALA A 131 -17.75 -14.26 -12.59
CA ALA A 131 -18.25 -12.99 -12.08
C ALA A 131 -17.44 -11.78 -12.59
N VAL A 132 -16.14 -11.96 -12.85
CA VAL A 132 -15.29 -10.92 -13.46
C VAL A 132 -15.76 -10.61 -14.88
N ARG A 133 -16.15 -11.63 -15.65
CA ARG A 133 -16.67 -11.46 -17.01
C ARG A 133 -18.00 -10.71 -17.06
N GLU A 134 -18.82 -10.81 -16.02
CA GLU A 134 -20.05 -10.01 -15.94
C GLU A 134 -19.75 -8.51 -15.78
N ALA A 135 -18.76 -8.16 -14.95
CA ALA A 135 -18.34 -6.77 -14.75
C ALA A 135 -17.49 -6.22 -15.91
N TYR A 136 -16.67 -7.09 -16.51
CA TYR A 136 -15.72 -6.76 -17.56
C TYR A 136 -15.89 -7.75 -18.72
N PRO A 137 -16.77 -7.46 -19.70
CA PRO A 137 -17.08 -8.39 -20.81
C PRO A 137 -15.88 -8.80 -21.67
N GLY A 138 -14.80 -8.00 -21.66
CA GLY A 138 -13.54 -8.29 -22.35
C GLY A 138 -12.56 -9.15 -21.55
N ALA A 139 -12.84 -9.49 -20.29
CA ALA A 139 -11.94 -10.27 -19.46
C ALA A 139 -11.86 -11.73 -19.92
N GLN A 140 -10.64 -12.23 -20.16
CA GLN A 140 -10.39 -13.59 -20.61
C GLN A 140 -9.41 -14.29 -19.68
N LEU A 141 -9.89 -15.27 -18.90
CA LEU A 141 -9.06 -15.97 -17.92
C LEU A 141 -7.79 -16.59 -18.53
N HIS A 142 -7.87 -17.11 -19.75
CA HIS A 142 -6.73 -17.74 -20.41
C HIS A 142 -5.59 -16.74 -20.63
N GLU A 143 -5.90 -15.53 -21.10
CA GLU A 143 -4.94 -14.45 -21.30
C GLU A 143 -4.37 -13.96 -19.96
N GLU A 144 -5.22 -13.83 -18.93
CA GLU A 144 -4.76 -13.44 -17.60
C GLU A 144 -3.80 -14.45 -16.97
N LEU A 145 -3.96 -15.73 -17.25
CA LEU A 145 -3.06 -16.77 -16.77
C LEU A 145 -1.68 -16.72 -17.45
N GLU A 146 -1.56 -16.07 -18.60
CA GLU A 146 -0.25 -15.79 -19.20
C GLU A 146 0.46 -14.63 -18.50
N SER A 147 -0.28 -13.76 -17.81
CA SER A 147 0.28 -12.62 -17.06
C SER A 147 0.99 -13.08 -15.79
N PRO A 148 2.31 -12.82 -15.65
CA PRO A 148 3.06 -13.18 -14.44
C PRO A 148 2.58 -12.45 -13.18
N VAL A 149 2.01 -11.26 -13.35
CA VAL A 149 1.50 -10.44 -12.24
C VAL A 149 0.19 -11.02 -11.72
N PHE A 150 -0.73 -11.36 -12.63
CA PHE A 150 -2.02 -11.97 -12.27
C PHE A 150 -1.79 -13.30 -11.54
N MET A 151 -0.95 -14.17 -12.10
CA MET A 151 -0.61 -15.46 -11.50
C MET A 151 -0.03 -15.29 -10.09
N ARG A 152 0.87 -14.30 -9.89
CA ARG A 152 1.46 -14.03 -8.58
C ARG A 152 0.41 -13.60 -7.55
N LEU A 153 -0.57 -12.78 -7.94
CA LEU A 153 -1.64 -12.33 -7.07
C LEU A 153 -2.54 -13.50 -6.66
N VAL A 154 -2.97 -14.31 -7.63
CA VAL A 154 -3.81 -15.49 -7.38
C VAL A 154 -3.08 -16.51 -6.51
N MET A 155 -1.80 -16.80 -6.77
CA MET A 155 -0.99 -17.71 -5.94
C MET A 155 -0.78 -17.21 -4.51
N ARG A 156 -0.92 -15.90 -4.26
CA ARG A 156 -0.87 -15.29 -2.92
C ARG A 156 -2.23 -15.25 -2.23
N GLY A 157 -3.28 -15.78 -2.87
CA GLY A 157 -4.64 -15.86 -2.33
C GLY A 157 -5.50 -14.62 -2.60
N VAL A 158 -5.09 -13.74 -3.53
CA VAL A 158 -5.95 -12.63 -3.98
C VAL A 158 -7.06 -13.21 -4.87
N ASP A 159 -8.30 -12.75 -4.67
CA ASP A 159 -9.45 -13.19 -5.46
C ASP A 159 -9.31 -12.79 -6.95
N ALA A 160 -10.00 -13.53 -7.82
CA ALA A 160 -9.91 -13.34 -9.27
C ALA A 160 -10.22 -11.91 -9.74
N ARG A 161 -11.17 -11.23 -9.08
CA ARG A 161 -11.62 -9.89 -9.46
C ARG A 161 -10.59 -8.84 -9.09
N SER A 162 -10.15 -8.85 -7.83
CA SER A 162 -9.09 -7.96 -7.35
C SER A 162 -7.80 -8.18 -8.14
N ALA A 163 -7.46 -9.42 -8.45
CA ALA A 163 -6.29 -9.73 -9.27
C ALA A 163 -6.40 -9.11 -10.67
N TYR A 164 -7.56 -9.23 -11.33
CA TYR A 164 -7.83 -8.64 -12.65
C TYR A 164 -7.81 -7.10 -12.63
N GLU A 165 -8.47 -6.49 -11.64
CA GLU A 165 -8.51 -5.03 -11.52
C GLU A 165 -7.13 -4.44 -11.24
N LEU A 166 -6.29 -5.16 -10.48
CA LEU A 166 -4.92 -4.73 -10.19
C LEU A 166 -3.99 -4.90 -11.40
N THR A 167 -4.15 -5.97 -12.19
CA THR A 167 -3.36 -6.13 -13.42
C THR A 167 -3.72 -5.09 -14.47
N HIS A 168 -5.00 -4.76 -14.60
CA HIS A 168 -5.52 -3.81 -15.61
C HIS A 168 -5.78 -2.40 -15.08
N LEU A 169 -5.27 -2.08 -13.89
CA LEU A 169 -5.61 -0.83 -13.19
C LEU A 169 -5.35 0.42 -14.02
N ARG A 170 -4.24 0.44 -14.77
CA ARG A 170 -3.85 1.58 -15.60
C ARG A 170 -4.81 1.77 -16.77
N GLU A 171 -5.22 0.70 -17.42
CA GLU A 171 -6.12 0.72 -18.58
C GLU A 171 -7.53 1.10 -18.15
N LEU A 172 -8.02 0.51 -17.05
CA LEU A 172 -9.33 0.82 -16.48
C LEU A 172 -9.42 2.30 -16.06
N ARG A 173 -8.38 2.84 -15.41
CA ARG A 173 -8.33 4.26 -15.03
C ARG A 173 -8.30 5.17 -16.26
N ALA A 174 -7.52 4.84 -17.27
CA ALA A 174 -7.48 5.61 -18.51
C ALA A 174 -8.85 5.61 -19.22
N GLY A 175 -9.53 4.45 -19.27
CA GLY A 175 -10.88 4.32 -19.81
C GLY A 175 -11.91 5.15 -19.05
N ALA A 176 -11.87 5.12 -17.71
CA ALA A 176 -12.75 5.93 -16.86
C ALA A 176 -12.54 7.44 -17.08
N MET A 177 -11.28 7.90 -17.17
CA MET A 177 -10.98 9.31 -17.48
C MET A 177 -11.49 9.71 -18.87
N ALA A 178 -11.28 8.87 -19.89
CA ALA A 178 -11.75 9.13 -21.23
C ALA A 178 -13.29 9.19 -21.30
N TYR A 179 -13.98 8.32 -20.56
CA TYR A 179 -15.43 8.36 -20.43
C TYR A 179 -15.90 9.65 -19.77
N GLY A 180 -15.33 10.04 -18.62
CA GLY A 180 -15.66 11.29 -17.94
C GLY A 180 -15.43 12.52 -18.81
N ALA A 181 -14.33 12.56 -19.57
CA ALA A 181 -14.05 13.65 -20.49
C ALA A 181 -15.09 13.74 -21.63
N ARG A 182 -15.55 12.62 -22.17
CA ARG A 182 -16.63 12.59 -23.18
C ARG A 182 -17.95 13.08 -22.59
N ARG A 183 -18.33 12.57 -21.42
CA ARG A 183 -19.55 12.98 -20.71
C ARG A 183 -19.57 14.48 -20.41
N ALA A 184 -18.46 15.03 -19.90
CA ALA A 184 -18.34 16.46 -19.62
C ALA A 184 -18.50 17.30 -20.91
N ARG A 185 -17.93 16.84 -22.04
CA ARG A 185 -18.12 17.51 -23.33
C ARG A 185 -19.57 17.49 -23.78
N GLU A 186 -20.25 16.34 -23.67
CA GLU A 186 -21.66 16.20 -24.00
C GLU A 186 -22.55 17.09 -23.12
N GLU A 187 -22.26 17.17 -21.82
CA GLU A 187 -22.99 18.05 -20.90
C GLU A 187 -22.78 19.53 -21.25
N LEU A 188 -21.54 19.92 -21.60
CA LEU A 188 -21.25 21.28 -22.07
C LEU A 188 -21.96 21.59 -23.40
N THR A 189 -22.02 20.66 -24.35
CA THR A 189 -22.75 20.89 -25.61
C THR A 189 -24.25 20.97 -25.39
N VAL A 190 -24.81 20.12 -24.54
CA VAL A 190 -26.22 20.18 -24.13
C VAL A 190 -26.52 21.51 -23.44
N ALA A 191 -25.66 21.98 -22.54
CA ALA A 191 -25.82 23.28 -21.88
C ALA A 191 -25.75 24.46 -22.87
N MET A 192 -24.85 24.39 -23.87
CA MET A 192 -24.79 25.38 -24.95
C MET A 192 -26.05 25.38 -25.82
N GLN A 193 -26.56 24.20 -26.20
CA GLN A 193 -27.78 24.05 -27.00
C GLN A 193 -29.04 24.49 -26.24
N ALA A 194 -29.11 24.20 -24.94
CA ALA A 194 -30.19 24.64 -24.04
C ALA A 194 -30.17 26.16 -23.76
N GLY A 195 -29.24 26.92 -24.38
CA GLY A 195 -29.19 28.37 -24.28
C GLY A 195 -28.52 28.92 -23.03
N TYR A 196 -27.99 28.06 -22.15
CA TYR A 196 -27.32 28.49 -20.92
C TYR A 196 -25.95 29.14 -21.16
N LEU A 197 -25.31 28.89 -22.32
CA LEU A 197 -23.96 29.36 -22.64
C LEU A 197 -23.84 30.06 -24.01
N ARG A 198 -24.94 30.42 -24.68
CA ARG A 198 -24.87 31.21 -25.93
C ARG A 198 -24.35 32.62 -25.61
N PRO A 199 -23.21 33.07 -26.16
CA PRO A 199 -22.88 34.48 -26.14
C PRO A 199 -24.01 35.25 -26.83
N ARG A 200 -24.55 36.25 -26.14
CA ARG A 200 -25.70 37.03 -26.63
C ARG A 200 -25.28 37.79 -27.88
N GLU A 201 -25.75 37.36 -29.05
CA GLU A 201 -25.52 37.98 -30.37
C GLU A 201 -26.27 39.32 -30.57
N SER A 202 -26.40 40.15 -29.52
CA SER A 202 -26.88 41.52 -29.68
C SER A 202 -25.69 42.46 -29.73
N GLY A 203 -25.47 43.08 -30.89
CA GLY A 203 -24.73 44.34 -31.03
C GLY A 203 -25.43 45.53 -30.37
N MET A 204 -25.91 45.35 -29.14
CA MET A 204 -26.44 46.41 -28.31
C MET A 204 -25.84 46.26 -26.91
N ALA A 205 -25.21 47.34 -26.45
CA ALA A 205 -24.46 47.44 -25.20
C ALA A 205 -25.12 46.72 -24.01
N PRO A 206 -24.35 46.12 -23.10
CA PRO A 206 -24.92 45.47 -21.94
C PRO A 206 -25.52 46.51 -21.00
N ALA A 207 -26.84 46.66 -21.04
CA ALA A 207 -27.59 47.15 -19.89
C ALA A 207 -27.71 45.98 -18.88
N ALA A 208 -26.83 46.05 -17.89
CA ALA A 208 -26.90 45.49 -16.54
C ALA A 208 -27.82 44.29 -16.25
N GLY A 209 -27.21 43.19 -15.80
CA GLY A 209 -27.92 42.13 -15.07
C GLY A 209 -27.03 40.94 -14.75
N GLY A 210 -26.34 40.97 -13.61
CA GLY A 210 -25.63 39.83 -13.02
C GLY A 210 -24.10 39.89 -13.12
N ALA A 211 -23.50 40.86 -12.42
CA ALA A 211 -22.08 40.75 -12.09
C ALA A 211 -21.90 39.57 -11.14
N PHE A 212 -21.18 38.54 -11.57
CA PHE A 212 -20.45 37.70 -10.63
C PHE A 212 -19.54 38.66 -9.84
N ALA A 213 -19.81 38.80 -8.54
CA ALA A 213 -18.97 39.59 -7.65
C ALA A 213 -17.64 38.84 -7.44
N GLU A 214 -16.75 38.89 -8.43
CA GLU A 214 -15.34 38.56 -8.25
C GLU A 214 -14.69 39.67 -7.41
N SER A 215 -14.14 39.28 -6.26
CA SER A 215 -13.42 40.17 -5.35
C SER A 215 -12.34 40.99 -6.11
N PRO A 216 -12.14 42.29 -5.78
CA PRO A 216 -11.23 43.20 -6.51
C PRO A 216 -9.78 42.71 -6.68
N GLU A 217 -9.36 41.78 -5.81
CA GLU A 217 -8.04 41.16 -5.80
C GLU A 217 -7.80 40.30 -7.05
N HIS A 218 -8.84 39.70 -7.62
CA HIS A 218 -8.76 38.78 -8.76
C HIS A 218 -8.92 39.45 -10.13
N TRP A 219 -9.10 40.77 -10.16
CA TRP A 219 -9.31 41.47 -11.42
C TRP A 219 -8.05 41.48 -12.30
N SER A 220 -8.24 41.12 -13.57
CA SER A 220 -7.21 41.25 -14.59
C SER A 220 -6.75 42.71 -14.74
N ARG A 221 -5.52 42.93 -15.20
CA ARG A 221 -4.99 44.28 -15.45
C ARG A 221 -5.88 45.09 -16.40
N GLN A 222 -6.42 44.43 -17.42
CA GLN A 222 -7.31 45.04 -18.41
C GLN A 222 -8.62 45.54 -17.77
N THR A 223 -9.21 44.75 -16.88
CA THR A 223 -10.43 45.12 -16.13
C THR A 223 -10.20 46.34 -15.22
N ARG A 224 -9.03 46.43 -14.58
CA ARG A 224 -8.65 47.58 -13.73
C ARG A 224 -8.44 48.86 -14.54
N GLU A 225 -7.83 48.77 -15.72
CA GLU A 225 -7.63 49.92 -16.61
C GLU A 225 -8.95 50.44 -17.17
N GLU A 226 -9.87 49.54 -17.51
CA GLU A 226 -11.19 49.89 -18.00
C GLU A 226 -12.03 50.60 -16.94
N LEU A 227 -11.99 50.11 -15.68
CA LEU A 227 -12.65 50.78 -14.55
C LEU A 227 -12.03 52.14 -14.23
N LYS A 228 -10.69 52.26 -14.31
CA LYS A 228 -9.99 53.54 -14.17
C LYS A 228 -10.39 54.53 -15.27
N ALA A 229 -10.57 54.06 -16.50
CA ALA A 229 -11.04 54.87 -17.61
C ALA A 229 -12.51 55.30 -17.44
N ARG A 230 -13.37 54.42 -16.91
CA ARG A 230 -14.77 54.74 -16.60
C ARG A 230 -14.91 55.76 -15.46
N ALA A 231 -14.13 55.60 -14.39
CA ALA A 231 -14.08 56.57 -13.30
C ALA A 231 -13.60 57.94 -13.79
N ARG A 232 -12.61 57.99 -14.70
CA ARG A 232 -12.17 59.24 -15.36
C ARG A 232 -13.24 59.89 -16.23
N ARG A 233 -14.20 59.12 -16.74
CA ARG A 233 -15.37 59.62 -17.49
C ARG A 233 -16.53 60.04 -16.58
N GLY A 234 -16.35 59.99 -15.26
CA GLY A 234 -17.36 60.43 -14.29
C GLY A 234 -18.44 59.39 -13.96
N GLU A 235 -18.26 58.13 -14.36
CA GLU A 235 -19.18 57.06 -13.99
C GLU A 235 -18.88 56.55 -12.57
N THR A 236 -19.89 56.52 -11.69
CA THR A 236 -19.78 55.93 -10.36
C THR A 236 -19.64 54.40 -10.45
N VAL A 237 -18.43 53.91 -10.18
CA VAL A 237 -18.14 52.49 -10.03
C VAL A 237 -18.52 52.06 -8.61
N ARG A 238 -19.56 51.24 -8.46
CA ARG A 238 -19.81 50.51 -7.21
C ARG A 238 -19.12 49.16 -7.29
N LEU A 239 -18.30 48.87 -6.29
CA LEU A 239 -17.62 47.60 -6.07
C LEU A 239 -18.55 46.63 -5.34
#